data_AF-A0A0A2IZ62-F1
#
_entry.id   AF-A0A0A2IZ62-F1
#
_cell.length_a   1.000
_cell.length_b   1.000
_cell.length_c   1.000
_cell.angle_alpha   90.00
_cell.angle_beta   90.00
_cell.angle_gamma   90.00
#
_symmetry.space_group_name_H-M   'P 1'
#
loop_
_entity.id
_entity.type
_entity.pdbx_description
1 polymer ?
#
loop_
_entity_poly.entity_id
_entity_poly.type
_entity_poly.pdbx_seq_one_letter_code
_entity_poly.pdbx_strand_id
1 'polypeptide(L)'
;METRKKYHRISVSSCEEAIDKPFALLMDILKRPNLGNYVRHIECRTATSRHMDYKQVNSQRDLSNEEMTLVREAVKKGGFTGPQEDRVVNMLMQRMEKTATFSSYLHRESLGTFITQALTAILIVVSPNVVSMALTDPSGMSCNHAIDFPLAQLLRQANASPENKSYLRNLRDVYVINKNDSTWSDGRFYVPMDFSGCLRLFDNLQSIESVRVDIMEEDPNGNVEFKEKCSNISKISIHNSSVDSLYLANLIWSCKILKEFQYSIGGRASNDGGFAMFNPKAFIKVLCAHKKTLEILDVDAENEIYIFEVADEEERDDQFNQYGSPFESGISDETCKFYKSIWTYNGSLKEFVALKRLSLGINFLLYLAAGVSGEPYEKREKLDLVDCLPVGLEYLCVRGYQKGQKEEHDEQMDALMTFYKSGASQLKEVKGIDEFIPNAEVVKDPDNDDHLLWSLEEIGYESD
;
A
#
# COMPACT_ATOMS: atom_id res chain seq x y z
N MET A 1 18.88 -4.88 -29.69
CA MET A 1 18.02 -3.78 -30.18
C MET A 1 17.75 -2.80 -29.05
N GLU A 2 18.55 -1.75 -28.94
CA GLU A 2 18.41 -0.71 -27.89
C GLU A 2 17.16 0.16 -28.07
N THR A 3 16.69 0.33 -29.30
CA THR A 3 15.53 1.16 -29.66
C THR A 3 14.19 0.72 -29.07
N ARG A 4 14.08 -0.54 -28.60
CA ARG A 4 12.86 -1.09 -27.98
C ARG A 4 12.82 -0.91 -26.46
N LYS A 5 13.99 -0.80 -25.81
CA LYS A 5 14.09 -0.67 -24.34
C LYS A 5 13.40 0.61 -23.84
N LYS A 6 13.45 1.70 -24.61
CA LYS A 6 12.86 3.00 -24.23
C LYS A 6 11.34 2.99 -24.05
N TYR A 7 10.62 2.00 -24.59
CA TYR A 7 9.17 1.89 -24.42
C TYR A 7 8.78 0.98 -23.25
N HIS A 8 9.73 0.27 -22.63
CA HIS A 8 9.41 -0.72 -21.61
C HIS A 8 8.83 -0.10 -20.34
N ARG A 9 9.37 1.06 -19.96
CA ARG A 9 8.97 1.87 -18.81
C ARG A 9 8.67 3.28 -19.28
N ILE A 10 7.47 3.77 -19.01
CA ILE A 10 7.06 5.14 -19.33
C ILE A 10 6.77 5.86 -18.01
N SER A 11 7.43 6.99 -17.78
CA SER A 11 7.19 7.83 -16.60
C SER A 11 6.59 9.15 -17.03
N VAL A 12 5.52 9.57 -16.35
CA VAL A 12 4.81 10.82 -16.57
C VAL A 12 4.89 11.65 -15.30
N SER A 13 5.43 12.87 -15.42
CA SER A 13 5.51 13.85 -14.34
C SER A 13 5.28 15.26 -14.86
N SER A 14 4.88 16.16 -13.96
CA SER A 14 4.54 17.56 -14.23
C SER A 14 5.75 18.50 -14.21
N CYS A 15 6.94 18.00 -13.89
CA CYS A 15 8.18 18.78 -13.90
C CYS A 15 8.45 19.42 -15.26
N GLU A 16 9.12 20.57 -15.26
CA GLU A 16 9.43 21.32 -16.49
C GLU A 16 10.15 20.43 -17.53
N GLU A 17 9.71 20.51 -18.79
CA GLU A 17 10.19 19.68 -19.93
C GLU A 17 9.87 18.17 -19.86
N ALA A 18 9.31 17.67 -18.74
CA ALA A 18 9.00 16.27 -18.57
C ALA A 18 7.78 15.80 -19.38
N ILE A 19 6.71 16.63 -19.52
CA ILE A 19 5.46 16.21 -20.17
C ILE A 19 5.61 15.99 -21.70
N ASP A 20 6.49 16.72 -22.37
CA ASP A 20 6.64 16.62 -23.83
C ASP A 20 7.23 15.27 -24.26
N LYS A 21 8.07 14.64 -23.42
CA LYS A 21 8.67 13.34 -23.72
C LYS A 21 7.62 12.22 -23.74
N PRO A 22 6.76 12.02 -22.72
CA PRO A 22 5.69 11.04 -22.76
C PRO A 22 4.62 11.38 -23.81
N PHE A 23 4.37 12.65 -24.12
CA PHE A 23 3.48 13.01 -25.22
C PHE A 23 4.05 12.55 -26.56
N ALA A 24 5.36 12.76 -26.81
CA ALA A 24 6.02 12.26 -28.00
C ALA A 24 5.99 10.72 -28.08
N LEU A 25 6.15 10.03 -26.94
CA LEU A 25 6.00 8.56 -26.86
C LEU A 25 4.57 8.12 -27.18
N LEU A 26 3.56 8.82 -26.68
CA LEU A 26 2.16 8.58 -27.02
C LEU A 26 1.96 8.70 -28.54
N MET A 27 2.41 9.79 -29.15
CA MET A 27 2.29 9.99 -30.61
C MET A 27 3.04 8.92 -31.41
N ASP A 28 4.20 8.47 -30.95
CA ASP A 28 4.94 7.36 -31.54
C ASP A 28 4.12 6.06 -31.54
N ILE A 29 3.46 5.74 -30.42
CA ILE A 29 2.62 4.55 -30.27
C ILE A 29 1.36 4.69 -31.11
N LEU A 30 0.71 5.86 -31.14
CA LEU A 30 -0.48 6.10 -31.96
C LEU A 30 -0.18 5.92 -33.46
N LYS A 31 0.96 6.41 -33.94
CA LYS A 31 1.40 6.23 -35.33
C LYS A 31 1.85 4.79 -35.62
N ARG A 32 2.35 4.06 -34.61
CA ARG A 32 2.86 2.69 -34.73
C ARG A 32 2.36 1.84 -33.55
N PRO A 33 1.12 1.34 -33.58
CA PRO A 33 0.48 0.67 -32.44
C PRO A 33 1.26 -0.51 -31.85
N ASN A 34 2.05 -1.21 -32.68
CA ASN A 34 2.93 -2.30 -32.23
C ASN A 34 3.93 -1.87 -31.15
N LEU A 35 4.24 -0.58 -31.02
CA LEU A 35 5.12 -0.06 -29.97
C LEU A 35 4.49 -0.17 -28.57
N GLY A 36 3.17 -0.03 -28.46
CA GLY A 36 2.45 -0.16 -27.19
C GLY A 36 2.55 -1.56 -26.57
N ASN A 37 2.80 -2.58 -27.39
CA ASN A 37 2.97 -3.96 -26.92
C ASN A 37 4.27 -4.18 -26.12
N TYR A 38 5.24 -3.27 -26.21
CA TYR A 38 6.50 -3.36 -25.46
C TYR A 38 6.42 -2.73 -24.07
N VAL A 39 5.40 -1.91 -23.81
CA VAL A 39 5.21 -1.23 -22.53
C VAL A 39 4.80 -2.23 -21.47
N ARG A 40 5.58 -2.29 -20.38
CA ARG A 40 5.35 -3.18 -19.24
C ARG A 40 5.13 -2.43 -17.94
N HIS A 41 5.71 -1.23 -17.80
CA HIS A 41 5.57 -0.39 -16.61
C HIS A 41 5.17 1.04 -16.98
N ILE A 42 4.23 1.61 -16.22
CA ILE A 42 3.80 3.01 -16.36
C ILE A 42 3.87 3.68 -14.99
N GLU A 43 4.38 4.91 -14.96
CA GLU A 43 4.43 5.73 -13.75
C GLU A 43 3.73 7.06 -13.91
N CYS A 44 2.97 7.47 -12.90
CA CYS A 44 2.35 8.78 -12.78
C CYS A 44 2.77 9.41 -11.46
N ARG A 45 3.78 10.29 -11.49
CA ARG A 45 4.45 10.77 -10.27
C ARG A 45 3.90 12.09 -9.73
N THR A 46 2.90 12.67 -10.39
CA THR A 46 2.38 14.00 -10.03
C THR A 46 1.27 13.89 -9.01
N ALA A 47 1.53 14.39 -7.80
CA ALA A 47 0.52 14.44 -6.74
C ALA A 47 -0.70 15.26 -7.17
N THR A 48 -1.87 14.91 -6.65
CA THR A 48 -3.10 15.67 -6.89
C THR A 48 -3.13 16.93 -6.04
N SER A 49 -3.13 18.10 -6.68
CA SER A 49 -3.31 19.38 -5.98
C SER A 49 -4.80 19.64 -5.67
N ARG A 50 -5.10 20.20 -4.49
CA ARG A 50 -6.46 20.31 -3.92
C ARG A 50 -7.23 21.58 -4.32
N HIS A 51 -6.97 22.15 -5.50
CA HIS A 51 -7.23 23.60 -5.64
C HIS A 51 -8.24 24.01 -6.71
N MET A 52 -8.39 23.33 -7.86
CA MET A 52 -9.26 23.83 -8.94
C MET A 52 -9.80 22.78 -9.92
N ASP A 53 -11.02 23.03 -10.44
CA ASP A 53 -11.56 22.33 -11.60
C ASP A 53 -10.83 22.74 -12.89
N TYR A 54 -10.69 21.78 -13.82
CA TYR A 54 -10.09 22.04 -15.12
C TYR A 54 -10.97 22.92 -16.00
N LYS A 55 -10.38 23.98 -16.58
CA LYS A 55 -11.01 24.82 -17.60
C LYS A 55 -10.32 24.59 -18.94
N GLN A 56 -11.12 24.35 -19.98
CA GLN A 56 -10.58 24.19 -21.33
C GLN A 56 -9.98 25.51 -21.82
N VAL A 57 -8.83 25.41 -22.48
CA VAL A 57 -8.09 26.56 -23.04
C VAL A 57 -7.67 26.27 -24.48
N ASN A 58 -7.16 27.28 -25.18
CA ASN A 58 -6.69 27.11 -26.56
C ASN A 58 -5.57 26.05 -26.63
N SER A 59 -5.53 25.29 -27.73
CA SER A 59 -4.51 24.25 -27.92
C SER A 59 -3.11 24.87 -28.03
N GLN A 60 -2.14 24.26 -27.36
CA GLN A 60 -0.73 24.70 -27.36
C GLN A 60 0.19 23.76 -28.16
N ARG A 61 -0.38 22.69 -28.72
CA ARG A 61 0.30 21.75 -29.62
C ARG A 61 -0.31 21.87 -31.02
N ASP A 62 0.55 21.86 -32.02
CA ASP A 62 0.14 21.80 -33.42
C ASP A 62 0.18 20.35 -33.88
N LEU A 63 -1.00 19.77 -34.12
CA LEU A 63 -1.15 18.43 -34.71
C LEU A 63 -1.86 18.55 -36.05
N SER A 64 -1.47 17.69 -37.00
CA SER A 64 -2.23 17.49 -38.24
C SER A 64 -3.63 16.92 -37.95
N ASN A 65 -4.54 17.03 -38.92
CA ASN A 65 -5.90 16.49 -38.78
C ASN A 65 -5.88 14.96 -38.59
N GLU A 66 -4.94 14.27 -39.24
CA GLU A 66 -4.73 12.83 -39.09
C GLU A 66 -4.27 12.48 -37.69
N GLU A 67 -3.28 13.20 -37.14
CA GLU A 67 -2.80 13.00 -35.77
C GLU A 67 -3.88 13.28 -34.73
N MET A 68 -4.67 14.34 -34.93
CA MET A 68 -5.80 14.67 -34.05
C MET A 68 -6.86 13.55 -34.06
N THR A 69 -7.10 12.93 -35.21
CA THR A 69 -8.01 11.79 -35.33
C THR A 69 -7.51 10.60 -34.51
N LEU A 70 -6.22 10.27 -34.59
CA LEU A 70 -5.61 9.19 -33.80
C LEU A 70 -5.74 9.44 -32.28
N VAL A 71 -5.53 10.68 -31.83
CA VAL A 71 -5.69 11.06 -30.42
C VAL A 71 -7.14 10.86 -29.97
N ARG A 72 -8.11 11.36 -30.75
CA ARG A 72 -9.54 11.21 -30.44
C ARG A 72 -9.99 9.76 -30.40
N GLU A 73 -9.52 8.92 -31.32
CA GLU A 73 -9.82 7.48 -31.31
C GLU A 73 -9.29 6.79 -30.05
N ALA A 74 -8.08 7.12 -29.62
CA ALA A 74 -7.50 6.58 -28.40
C ALA A 74 -8.27 7.03 -27.14
N VAL A 75 -8.68 8.30 -27.09
CA VAL A 75 -9.53 8.84 -26.02
C VAL A 75 -10.88 8.12 -25.96
N LYS A 76 -11.54 7.94 -27.11
CA LYS A 76 -12.79 7.16 -27.21
C LYS A 76 -12.62 5.71 -26.77
N LYS A 77 -11.51 5.07 -27.15
CA LYS A 77 -11.18 3.70 -26.72
C LYS A 77 -11.03 3.57 -25.21
N GLY A 78 -10.58 4.64 -24.54
CA GLY A 78 -10.55 4.74 -23.08
C GLY A 78 -11.93 4.80 -22.42
N GLY A 79 -12.99 5.04 -23.20
CA GLY A 79 -14.36 5.22 -22.68
C GLY A 79 -14.74 6.67 -22.38
N PHE A 80 -13.92 7.63 -22.79
CA PHE A 80 -14.26 9.05 -22.72
C PHE A 80 -15.08 9.45 -23.95
N THR A 81 -16.32 9.91 -23.73
CA THR A 81 -17.26 10.26 -24.81
C THR A 81 -17.93 11.60 -24.57
N GLY A 82 -18.37 12.26 -25.64
CA GLY A 82 -19.10 13.53 -25.54
C GLY A 82 -18.22 14.63 -24.90
N PRO A 83 -18.74 15.40 -23.92
CA PRO A 83 -17.98 16.48 -23.29
C PRO A 83 -16.65 16.03 -22.65
N GLN A 84 -16.57 14.77 -22.20
CA GLN A 84 -15.34 14.22 -21.62
C GLN A 84 -14.26 13.95 -22.66
N GLU A 85 -14.66 13.55 -23.88
CA GLU A 85 -13.71 13.38 -24.99
C GLU A 85 -12.99 14.70 -25.26
N ASP A 86 -13.76 15.77 -25.47
CA ASP A 86 -13.19 17.09 -25.76
C ASP A 86 -12.35 17.61 -24.60
N ARG A 87 -12.74 17.35 -23.36
CA ARG A 87 -11.97 17.72 -22.17
C ARG A 87 -10.62 17.01 -22.11
N VAL A 88 -10.59 15.68 -22.29
CA VAL A 88 -9.33 14.90 -22.24
C VAL A 88 -8.43 15.26 -23.44
N VAL A 89 -8.99 15.42 -24.64
CA VAL A 89 -8.25 15.90 -25.80
C VAL A 89 -7.65 17.28 -25.49
N ASN A 90 -8.44 18.21 -24.94
CA ASN A 90 -7.95 19.53 -24.59
C ASN A 90 -6.76 19.49 -23.61
N MET A 91 -6.81 18.61 -22.60
CA MET A 91 -5.69 18.38 -21.66
C MET A 91 -4.43 17.88 -22.38
N LEU A 92 -4.55 16.89 -23.27
CA LEU A 92 -3.42 16.35 -24.04
C LEU A 92 -2.78 17.40 -24.96
N MET A 93 -3.56 18.38 -25.42
CA MET A 93 -3.11 19.47 -26.29
C MET A 93 -2.38 20.60 -25.54
N GLN A 94 -2.24 20.52 -24.22
CA GLN A 94 -1.52 21.50 -23.41
C GLN A 94 -0.03 21.14 -23.25
N ARG A 95 0.77 22.17 -23.01
CA ARG A 95 2.16 22.13 -22.57
C ARG A 95 2.27 22.74 -21.17
N MET A 96 3.38 22.47 -20.48
CA MET A 96 3.71 23.22 -19.25
C MET A 96 4.48 24.48 -19.64
N GLU A 97 3.97 25.66 -19.28
CA GLU A 97 4.67 26.93 -19.49
C GLU A 97 5.89 27.07 -18.57
N LYS A 98 6.93 27.78 -19.04
CA LYS A 98 8.24 27.92 -18.35
C LYS A 98 8.29 29.01 -17.28
N THR A 99 7.28 29.88 -17.17
CA THR A 99 7.34 31.06 -16.28
C THR A 99 5.99 31.32 -15.63
N ALA A 100 5.91 31.15 -14.31
CA ALA A 100 4.72 31.43 -13.51
C ALA A 100 5.06 32.48 -12.42
N THR A 101 4.22 33.51 -12.28
CA THR A 101 4.19 34.42 -11.11
C THR A 101 3.54 33.71 -9.90
N PHE A 102 3.73 34.21 -8.67
CA PHE A 102 3.31 33.54 -7.42
C PHE A 102 1.82 33.06 -7.41
N SER A 103 0.87 33.85 -7.94
CA SER A 103 -0.55 33.45 -8.04
C SER A 103 -0.85 32.40 -9.13
N SER A 104 0.09 32.17 -10.04
CA SER A 104 -0.02 31.19 -11.12
C SER A 104 0.62 29.83 -10.82
N TYR A 105 1.29 29.66 -9.67
CA TYR A 105 1.87 28.36 -9.27
C TYR A 105 0.78 27.33 -8.94
N LEU A 106 -0.22 27.68 -8.12
CA LEU A 106 -1.34 26.76 -7.80
C LEU A 106 -2.14 26.34 -9.05
N HIS A 107 -2.29 27.27 -10.01
CA HIS A 107 -2.92 26.98 -11.28
C HIS A 107 -2.08 26.04 -12.14
N ARG A 108 -0.77 26.25 -12.16
CA ARG A 108 0.20 25.43 -12.87
C ARG A 108 0.28 24.01 -12.34
N GLU A 109 0.32 23.83 -11.02
CA GLU A 109 0.31 22.50 -10.38
C GLU A 109 -0.95 21.73 -10.74
N SER A 110 -2.12 22.37 -10.58
CA SER A 110 -3.41 21.76 -10.91
C SER A 110 -3.49 21.38 -12.39
N LEU A 111 -3.06 22.26 -13.29
CA LEU A 111 -3.00 22.00 -14.73
C LEU A 111 -2.05 20.83 -15.04
N GLY A 112 -0.87 20.81 -14.41
CA GLY A 112 0.10 19.73 -14.52
C GLY A 112 -0.48 18.37 -14.13
N THR A 113 -1.23 18.28 -13.02
CA THR A 113 -1.93 17.06 -12.61
C THR A 113 -2.95 16.60 -13.66
N PHE A 114 -3.76 17.51 -14.22
CA PHE A 114 -4.73 17.14 -15.25
C PHE A 114 -4.06 16.61 -16.53
N ILE A 115 -3.00 17.26 -16.99
CA ILE A 115 -2.28 16.85 -18.20
C ILE A 115 -1.59 15.50 -17.98
N THR A 116 -0.90 15.34 -16.85
CA THR A 116 -0.18 14.09 -16.53
C THR A 116 -1.15 12.93 -16.37
N GLN A 117 -2.26 13.10 -15.66
CA GLN A 117 -3.28 12.07 -15.54
C GLN A 117 -3.95 11.74 -16.88
N ALA A 118 -4.27 12.73 -17.73
CA ALA A 118 -4.80 12.49 -19.07
C ALA A 118 -3.81 11.68 -19.93
N LEU A 119 -2.54 12.05 -19.89
CA LEU A 119 -1.48 11.41 -20.66
C LEU A 119 -1.25 9.97 -20.20
N THR A 120 -1.14 9.75 -18.89
CA THR A 120 -1.05 8.40 -18.30
C THR A 120 -2.25 7.54 -18.68
N ALA A 121 -3.47 8.10 -18.59
CA ALA A 121 -4.70 7.38 -18.92
C ALA A 121 -4.66 6.86 -20.37
N ILE A 122 -4.30 7.72 -21.34
CA ILE A 122 -4.27 7.30 -22.74
C ILE A 122 -3.09 6.36 -23.02
N LEU A 123 -1.94 6.56 -22.38
CA LEU A 123 -0.81 5.63 -22.47
C LEU A 123 -1.19 4.21 -22.01
N ILE A 124 -2.00 4.07 -20.95
CA ILE A 124 -2.56 2.79 -20.52
C ILE A 124 -3.44 2.17 -21.61
N VAL A 125 -4.34 2.96 -22.21
CA VAL A 125 -5.30 2.50 -23.24
C VAL A 125 -4.61 1.96 -24.50
N VAL A 126 -3.47 2.54 -24.86
CA VAL A 126 -2.66 2.12 -26.03
C VAL A 126 -1.61 1.06 -25.69
N SER A 127 -1.51 0.64 -24.43
CA SER A 127 -0.51 -0.30 -23.92
C SER A 127 -1.17 -1.53 -23.26
N PRO A 128 -1.60 -2.54 -24.05
CA PRO A 128 -2.37 -3.69 -23.52
C PRO A 128 -1.57 -4.62 -22.60
N ASN A 129 -0.25 -4.43 -22.55
CA ASN A 129 0.72 -5.36 -22.00
C ASN A 129 1.36 -4.89 -20.68
N VAL A 130 0.82 -3.83 -20.08
CA VAL A 130 1.24 -3.29 -18.79
C VAL A 130 1.07 -4.36 -17.71
N VAL A 131 2.14 -4.62 -16.97
CA VAL A 131 2.21 -5.61 -15.90
C VAL A 131 2.33 -4.95 -14.53
N SER A 132 2.97 -3.79 -14.46
CA SER A 132 3.09 -3.04 -13.21
C SER A 132 2.87 -1.55 -13.40
N MET A 133 2.48 -0.87 -12.33
CA MET A 133 2.23 0.57 -12.33
C MET A 133 2.74 1.19 -11.03
N ALA A 134 3.24 2.43 -11.10
CA ALA A 134 3.44 3.26 -9.92
C ALA A 134 2.69 4.58 -10.08
N LEU A 135 1.99 5.04 -9.05
CA LEU A 135 1.20 6.28 -9.14
C LEU A 135 1.03 6.93 -7.79
N THR A 136 1.05 8.26 -7.74
CA THR A 136 0.43 9.00 -6.64
C THR A 136 -1.09 8.80 -6.66
N ASP A 137 -1.79 8.99 -5.54
CA ASP A 137 -3.25 8.87 -5.51
C ASP A 137 -3.87 9.70 -6.65
N PRO A 138 -4.56 9.07 -7.62
CA PRO A 138 -5.07 9.77 -8.78
C PRO A 138 -6.40 10.47 -8.45
N SER A 139 -7.00 10.16 -7.31
CA SER A 139 -8.21 10.82 -6.81
C SER A 139 -7.83 12.12 -6.11
N GLY A 140 -8.60 13.18 -6.37
CA GLY A 140 -8.47 14.42 -5.61
C GLY A 140 -9.82 14.89 -5.09
N MET A 141 -9.79 15.55 -3.94
CA MET A 141 -10.94 16.24 -3.37
C MET A 141 -10.75 17.74 -3.50
N SER A 142 -11.79 18.42 -3.99
CA SER A 142 -11.99 19.86 -3.80
C SER A 142 -12.89 20.07 -2.59
N CYS A 143 -12.84 21.27 -2.00
CA CYS A 143 -13.54 21.65 -0.77
C CYS A 143 -15.05 21.36 -0.72
N ASN A 144 -15.69 21.00 -1.84
CA ASN A 144 -17.12 20.65 -1.89
C ASN A 144 -17.50 19.48 -2.82
N HIS A 145 -16.56 18.86 -3.55
CA HIS A 145 -16.86 17.73 -4.45
C HIS A 145 -15.60 16.97 -4.90
N ALA A 146 -15.80 15.73 -5.34
CA ALA A 146 -14.73 14.93 -5.95
C ALA A 146 -14.31 15.53 -7.31
N ILE A 147 -13.01 15.69 -7.54
CA ILE A 147 -12.49 16.15 -8.83
C ILE A 147 -12.41 14.95 -9.78
N ASP A 148 -13.07 15.07 -10.93
CA ASP A 148 -12.97 14.08 -12.00
C ASP A 148 -11.65 14.24 -12.75
N PHE A 149 -10.61 13.57 -12.26
CA PHE A 149 -9.37 13.41 -13.00
C PHE A 149 -9.45 12.23 -14.00
N PRO A 150 -8.85 12.35 -15.20
CA PRO A 150 -8.95 11.32 -16.23
C PRO A 150 -8.41 9.94 -15.83
N LEU A 151 -7.29 9.88 -15.09
CA LEU A 151 -6.70 8.59 -14.70
C LEU A 151 -7.59 7.87 -13.70
N ALA A 152 -8.03 8.56 -12.63
CA ALA A 152 -8.98 7.98 -11.67
C ALA A 152 -10.26 7.49 -12.37
N GLN A 153 -10.81 8.28 -13.30
CA GLN A 153 -11.98 7.88 -14.07
C GLN A 153 -11.73 6.62 -14.91
N LEU A 154 -10.60 6.57 -15.65
CA LEU A 154 -10.24 5.41 -16.46
C LEU A 154 -10.13 4.14 -15.60
N LEU A 155 -9.46 4.24 -14.45
CA LEU A 155 -9.24 3.13 -13.54
C LEU A 155 -10.57 2.63 -12.95
N ARG A 156 -11.45 3.52 -12.49
CA ARG A 156 -12.81 3.14 -12.04
C ARG A 156 -13.59 2.40 -13.12
N GLN A 157 -13.54 2.87 -14.37
CA GLN A 157 -14.22 2.21 -15.48
C GLN A 157 -13.60 0.85 -15.82
N ALA A 158 -12.28 0.72 -15.74
CA ALA A 158 -11.59 -0.55 -15.95
C ALA A 158 -11.96 -1.56 -14.87
N ASN A 159 -11.96 -1.12 -13.62
CA ASN A 159 -12.23 -1.95 -12.46
C ASN A 159 -13.70 -2.38 -12.37
N ALA A 160 -14.64 -1.52 -12.82
CA ALA A 160 -16.07 -1.85 -12.88
C ALA A 160 -16.44 -2.83 -13.99
N SER A 161 -15.59 -3.02 -15.00
CA SER A 161 -15.86 -3.92 -16.14
C SER A 161 -14.56 -4.50 -16.73
N PRO A 162 -13.80 -5.28 -15.94
CA PRO A 162 -12.44 -5.71 -16.30
C PRO A 162 -12.41 -6.60 -17.55
N GLU A 163 -13.50 -7.34 -17.83
CA GLU A 163 -13.58 -8.22 -19.00
C GLU A 163 -13.72 -7.44 -20.32
N ASN A 164 -14.42 -6.29 -20.27
CA ASN A 164 -14.79 -5.51 -21.43
C ASN A 164 -13.69 -4.53 -21.88
N LYS A 165 -12.70 -4.28 -21.03
CA LYS A 165 -11.58 -3.39 -21.34
C LYS A 165 -10.36 -4.21 -21.77
N SER A 166 -9.71 -3.81 -22.86
CA SER A 166 -8.52 -4.49 -23.40
C SER A 166 -7.22 -4.10 -22.70
N TYR A 167 -7.24 -3.02 -21.93
CA TYR A 167 -6.12 -2.50 -21.15
C TYR A 167 -6.19 -3.00 -19.70
N LEU A 168 -5.05 -3.00 -19.00
CA LEU A 168 -4.88 -3.45 -17.60
C LEU A 168 -5.20 -4.92 -17.30
N ARG A 169 -5.54 -5.73 -18.31
CA ARG A 169 -5.78 -7.17 -18.15
C ARG A 169 -4.59 -7.94 -17.56
N ASN A 170 -3.38 -7.43 -17.76
CA ASN A 170 -2.14 -8.05 -17.30
C ASN A 170 -1.53 -7.34 -16.08
N LEU A 171 -2.19 -6.30 -15.54
CA LEU A 171 -1.67 -5.56 -14.38
C LEU A 171 -1.67 -6.48 -13.15
N ARG A 172 -0.49 -6.67 -12.57
CA ARG A 172 -0.23 -7.52 -11.40
C ARG A 172 0.21 -6.72 -10.19
N ASP A 173 1.02 -5.69 -10.40
CA ASP A 173 1.66 -4.95 -9.31
C ASP A 173 1.33 -3.46 -9.39
N VAL A 174 0.86 -2.89 -8.28
CA VAL A 174 0.62 -1.45 -8.14
C VAL A 174 1.41 -0.93 -6.95
N TYR A 175 2.27 0.05 -7.21
CA TYR A 175 2.91 0.84 -6.17
C TYR A 175 2.22 2.19 -6.05
N VAL A 176 1.73 2.52 -4.86
CA VAL A 176 1.16 3.84 -4.59
C VAL A 176 2.22 4.71 -3.96
N ILE A 177 2.64 5.72 -4.71
CA ILE A 177 3.66 6.68 -4.32
C ILE A 177 2.99 7.66 -3.35
N ASN A 178 3.21 7.50 -2.06
CA ASN A 178 2.68 8.42 -1.06
C ASN A 178 3.60 9.64 -0.94
N LYS A 179 3.38 10.60 -1.83
CA LYS A 179 4.17 11.81 -1.96
C LYS A 179 3.27 13.03 -1.87
N ASN A 180 3.73 14.09 -1.20
CA ASN A 180 3.04 15.36 -1.17
C ASN A 180 3.91 16.44 -1.83
N ASP A 181 3.62 16.76 -3.10
CA ASP A 181 4.33 17.83 -3.83
C ASP A 181 4.01 19.26 -3.32
N SER A 182 3.29 19.40 -2.19
CA SER A 182 3.05 20.70 -1.56
C SER A 182 4.35 21.30 -1.04
N THR A 183 4.56 22.60 -1.27
CA THR A 183 5.64 23.38 -0.62
C THR A 183 5.57 23.40 0.91
N TRP A 184 4.48 22.88 1.49
CA TRP A 184 4.26 22.75 2.93
C TRP A 184 4.41 21.30 3.38
N SER A 185 4.76 20.37 2.47
CA SER A 185 5.13 19.01 2.83
C SER A 185 6.42 19.09 3.63
N ASP A 186 6.37 18.54 4.82
CA ASP A 186 7.52 18.42 5.67
C ASP A 186 7.94 16.95 5.64
N GLY A 187 9.00 16.68 4.89
CA GLY A 187 9.54 15.35 4.68
C GLY A 187 10.04 14.67 5.95
N ARG A 188 9.80 15.20 7.15
CA ARG A 188 10.05 14.54 8.44
C ARG A 188 8.88 13.68 8.91
N PHE A 189 7.66 13.97 8.44
CA PHE A 189 6.44 13.36 8.95
C PHE A 189 5.82 12.37 7.96
N TYR A 190 4.94 11.50 8.46
CA TYR A 190 4.09 10.66 7.61
C TYR A 190 3.15 11.51 6.75
N VAL A 191 2.70 10.95 5.62
CA VAL A 191 1.77 11.62 4.72
C VAL A 191 0.39 10.95 4.81
N PRO A 192 -0.67 11.69 5.19
CA PRO A 192 -2.03 11.14 5.23
C PRO A 192 -2.49 10.60 3.88
N MET A 193 -3.03 9.39 3.87
CA MET A 193 -3.50 8.75 2.64
C MET A 193 -4.75 7.87 2.83
N ASP A 194 -5.73 8.00 1.94
CA ASP A 194 -6.81 7.02 1.79
C ASP A 194 -6.37 5.85 0.89
N PHE A 195 -5.47 5.00 1.40
CA PHE A 195 -4.99 3.83 0.66
C PHE A 195 -6.14 2.87 0.30
N SER A 196 -7.09 2.65 1.22
CA SER A 196 -8.31 1.85 1.00
C SER A 196 -9.15 2.36 -0.16
N GLY A 197 -9.34 3.67 -0.28
CA GLY A 197 -10.00 4.32 -1.41
C GLY A 197 -9.23 4.10 -2.72
N CYS A 198 -7.91 4.21 -2.69
CA CYS A 198 -7.05 3.94 -3.84
C CYS A 198 -7.12 2.48 -4.31
N LEU A 199 -7.19 1.50 -3.39
CA LEU A 199 -7.32 0.08 -3.75
C LEU A 199 -8.57 -0.23 -4.57
N ARG A 200 -9.66 0.52 -4.37
CA ARG A 200 -10.92 0.37 -5.14
C ARG A 200 -10.78 0.72 -6.62
N LEU A 201 -9.64 1.26 -7.03
CA LEU A 201 -9.31 1.50 -8.44
C LEU A 201 -8.78 0.24 -9.14
N PHE A 202 -8.38 -0.78 -8.38
CA PHE A 202 -7.69 -1.97 -8.90
C PHE A 202 -8.20 -3.31 -8.34
N ASP A 203 -8.94 -3.30 -7.23
CA ASP A 203 -9.32 -4.48 -6.45
C ASP A 203 -10.10 -5.56 -7.22
N ASN A 204 -10.79 -5.23 -8.31
CA ASN A 204 -11.56 -6.17 -9.14
C ASN A 204 -10.86 -6.55 -10.44
N LEU A 205 -9.67 -6.01 -10.73
CA LEU A 205 -8.88 -6.40 -11.90
C LEU A 205 -8.53 -7.89 -11.83
N GLN A 206 -8.55 -8.58 -12.98
CA GLN A 206 -8.45 -10.04 -13.01
C GLN A 206 -7.06 -10.57 -12.65
N SER A 207 -6.01 -9.85 -13.03
CA SER A 207 -4.62 -10.28 -12.84
C SER A 207 -3.94 -9.57 -11.68
N ILE A 208 -4.62 -8.69 -10.94
CA ILE A 208 -3.98 -7.96 -9.84
C ILE A 208 -3.52 -8.94 -8.78
N GLU A 209 -2.27 -8.81 -8.34
CA GLU A 209 -1.67 -9.68 -7.34
C GLU A 209 -1.23 -8.86 -6.14
N SER A 210 -0.52 -7.76 -6.35
CA SER A 210 0.20 -7.01 -5.34
C SER A 210 -0.10 -5.52 -5.34
N VAL A 211 -0.23 -4.97 -4.14
CA VAL A 211 -0.27 -3.52 -3.89
C VAL A 211 0.74 -3.15 -2.81
N ARG A 212 1.41 -2.01 -2.98
CA ARG A 212 2.41 -1.50 -2.04
C ARG A 212 2.27 -0.01 -1.82
N VAL A 213 2.59 0.45 -0.61
CA VAL A 213 2.73 1.86 -0.22
C VAL A 213 3.80 2.01 0.87
N ASP A 214 4.40 3.19 0.96
CA ASP A 214 5.36 3.57 2.01
C ASP A 214 4.96 4.91 2.65
N ILE A 215 5.49 5.25 3.84
CA ILE A 215 5.36 6.59 4.48
C ILE A 215 3.91 7.04 4.69
N MET A 216 2.95 6.13 4.90
CA MET A 216 1.56 6.53 5.10
C MET A 216 1.18 6.65 6.57
N GLU A 217 0.34 7.63 6.85
CA GLU A 217 -0.58 7.62 7.99
C GLU A 217 -2.02 7.64 7.47
N GLU A 218 -2.96 7.28 8.34
CA GLU A 218 -4.37 7.27 7.96
C GLU A 218 -4.89 8.69 7.71
N ASP A 219 -5.63 8.88 6.61
CA ASP A 219 -6.37 10.14 6.44
C ASP A 219 -7.47 10.22 7.52
N PRO A 220 -7.45 11.23 8.41
CA PRO A 220 -8.47 11.38 9.44
C PRO A 220 -9.88 11.63 8.86
N ASN A 221 -9.98 11.99 7.58
CA ASN A 221 -11.24 12.14 6.86
C ASN A 221 -11.61 10.91 6.01
N GLY A 222 -10.78 9.86 6.04
CA GLY A 222 -10.98 8.62 5.31
C GLY A 222 -12.23 7.90 5.81
N ASN A 223 -13.09 7.49 4.88
CA ASN A 223 -14.25 6.66 5.22
C ASN A 223 -13.88 5.17 5.11
N VAL A 224 -13.71 4.52 6.26
CA VAL A 224 -13.50 3.07 6.33
C VAL A 224 -14.81 2.36 5.98
N GLU A 225 -14.84 1.69 4.82
CA GLU A 225 -15.95 0.82 4.44
C GLU A 225 -15.50 -0.64 4.61
N PHE A 226 -16.25 -1.39 5.42
CA PHE A 226 -15.96 -2.79 5.69
C PHE A 226 -16.60 -3.66 4.61
N LYS A 227 -15.77 -4.22 3.72
CA LYS A 227 -16.20 -5.19 2.69
C LYS A 227 -15.46 -6.50 2.87
N GLU A 228 -16.20 -7.58 3.04
CA GLU A 228 -15.60 -8.92 3.12
C GLU A 228 -15.27 -9.44 1.71
N LYS A 229 -14.04 -9.93 1.51
CA LYS A 229 -13.64 -10.77 0.35
C LYS A 229 -14.08 -10.20 -1.00
N CYS A 230 -13.99 -8.89 -1.18
CA CYS A 230 -14.33 -8.23 -2.45
C CYS A 230 -13.12 -8.11 -3.39
N SER A 231 -11.91 -8.06 -2.86
CA SER A 231 -10.67 -7.79 -3.59
C SER A 231 -9.97 -9.05 -4.11
N ASN A 232 -9.48 -8.98 -5.35
CA ASN A 232 -8.61 -9.98 -5.98
C ASN A 232 -7.13 -9.82 -5.56
N ILE A 233 -6.77 -8.73 -4.88
CA ILE A 233 -5.42 -8.50 -4.36
C ILE A 233 -5.08 -9.61 -3.37
N SER A 234 -3.87 -10.16 -3.50
CA SER A 234 -3.39 -11.27 -2.66
C SER A 234 -2.10 -10.97 -1.92
N LYS A 235 -1.44 -9.85 -2.23
CA LYS A 235 -0.20 -9.41 -1.60
C LYS A 235 -0.31 -7.94 -1.22
N ILE A 236 -0.15 -7.62 0.06
CA ILE A 236 -0.18 -6.25 0.58
C ILE A 236 1.16 -5.96 1.25
N SER A 237 1.74 -4.81 0.93
CA SER A 237 2.97 -4.33 1.55
C SER A 237 2.80 -2.86 1.96
N ILE A 238 2.92 -2.58 3.25
CA ILE A 238 2.83 -1.25 3.81
C ILE A 238 4.08 -1.05 4.67
N HIS A 239 5.01 -0.22 4.24
CA HIS A 239 6.31 -0.10 4.91
C HIS A 239 6.50 1.30 5.45
N ASN A 240 7.28 1.42 6.53
CA ASN A 240 7.66 2.70 7.14
C ASN A 240 6.42 3.60 7.35
N SER A 241 5.36 3.07 7.95
CA SER A 241 4.04 3.70 8.01
C SER A 241 3.45 3.66 9.42
N SER A 242 2.55 4.58 9.74
CA SER A 242 1.85 4.64 11.03
C SER A 242 0.35 4.43 10.81
N VAL A 243 -0.09 3.17 10.90
CA VAL A 243 -1.46 2.74 10.60
C VAL A 243 -1.99 1.84 11.72
N ASP A 244 -3.24 2.05 12.10
CA ASP A 244 -3.93 1.36 13.17
C ASP A 244 -4.31 -0.09 12.77
N SER A 245 -4.52 -0.92 13.79
CA SER A 245 -4.90 -2.31 13.56
C SER A 245 -6.29 -2.49 12.94
N LEU A 246 -7.21 -1.53 13.07
CA LEU A 246 -8.55 -1.58 12.47
C LEU A 246 -8.45 -1.46 10.95
N TYR A 247 -7.64 -0.52 10.47
CA TYR A 247 -7.36 -0.26 9.08
C TYR A 247 -6.68 -1.45 8.42
N LEU A 248 -5.60 -1.95 9.04
CA LEU A 248 -4.92 -3.17 8.58
C LEU A 248 -5.87 -4.37 8.55
N ALA A 249 -6.72 -4.51 9.58
CA ALA A 249 -7.72 -5.57 9.61
C ALA A 249 -8.73 -5.44 8.46
N ASN A 250 -9.21 -4.23 8.18
CA ASN A 250 -10.12 -3.99 7.06
C ASN A 250 -9.48 -4.37 5.71
N LEU A 251 -8.22 -4.02 5.49
CA LEU A 251 -7.48 -4.38 4.28
C LEU A 251 -7.36 -5.91 4.11
N ILE A 252 -6.95 -6.61 5.16
CA ILE A 252 -6.83 -8.08 5.19
C ILE A 252 -8.20 -8.73 4.93
N TRP A 253 -9.25 -8.20 5.56
CA TRP A 253 -10.62 -8.70 5.44
C TRP A 253 -11.21 -8.53 4.04
N SER A 254 -10.79 -7.49 3.32
CA SER A 254 -11.23 -7.23 1.95
C SER A 254 -10.70 -8.24 0.93
N CYS A 255 -9.58 -8.91 1.22
CA CYS A 255 -8.96 -9.86 0.30
C CYS A 255 -9.78 -11.15 0.19
N LYS A 256 -10.04 -11.65 -1.03
CA LYS A 256 -10.62 -12.99 -1.23
C LYS A 256 -9.68 -14.08 -0.75
N ILE A 257 -8.40 -13.92 -1.07
CA ILE A 257 -7.31 -14.83 -0.74
C ILE A 257 -6.08 -13.97 -0.46
N LEU A 258 -5.63 -13.94 0.79
CA LEU A 258 -4.36 -13.30 1.16
C LEU A 258 -3.25 -14.35 1.17
N LYS A 259 -2.16 -14.05 0.47
CA LYS A 259 -0.95 -14.88 0.35
C LYS A 259 0.27 -14.23 0.99
N GLU A 260 0.36 -12.91 0.96
CA GLU A 260 1.50 -12.18 1.50
C GLU A 260 1.03 -10.91 2.18
N PHE A 261 1.48 -10.71 3.42
CA PHE A 261 1.23 -9.49 4.15
C PHE A 261 2.52 -9.00 4.78
N GLN A 262 2.88 -7.77 4.49
CA GLN A 262 4.03 -7.09 5.06
C GLN A 262 3.61 -5.74 5.65
N TYR A 263 3.97 -5.50 6.90
CA TYR A 263 3.76 -4.23 7.58
C TYR A 263 5.00 -3.85 8.39
N SER A 264 5.51 -2.63 8.24
CA SER A 264 6.51 -2.07 9.14
C SER A 264 6.19 -0.65 9.55
N ILE A 265 6.43 -0.35 10.82
CA ILE A 265 6.38 1.01 11.35
C ILE A 265 7.69 1.76 11.08
N GLY A 266 7.72 3.04 11.45
CA GLY A 266 8.96 3.79 11.55
C GLY A 266 9.34 4.54 10.27
N GLY A 267 10.55 5.10 10.27
CA GLY A 267 11.09 5.87 9.15
C GLY A 267 10.60 7.32 9.08
N ARG A 268 9.54 7.71 9.80
CA ARG A 268 9.11 9.11 9.97
C ARG A 268 8.56 9.35 11.38
N ALA A 269 8.31 10.62 11.69
CA ALA A 269 7.59 11.05 12.89
C ALA A 269 6.08 11.23 12.63
N SER A 270 5.27 11.13 13.68
CA SER A 270 3.88 11.61 13.63
C SER A 270 3.83 13.12 13.85
N ASN A 271 2.99 13.82 13.10
CA ASN A 271 2.87 15.29 13.19
C ASN A 271 2.28 15.75 14.55
N ASP A 272 1.47 14.91 15.19
CA ASP A 272 0.89 15.17 16.51
C ASP A 272 1.69 14.55 17.67
N GLY A 273 2.80 13.87 17.38
CA GLY A 273 3.59 13.10 18.34
C GLY A 273 2.89 11.85 18.88
N GLY A 274 1.76 11.46 18.30
CA GLY A 274 1.03 10.24 18.61
C GLY A 274 1.58 9.00 17.92
N PHE A 275 0.99 7.86 18.25
CA PHE A 275 1.32 6.55 17.68
C PHE A 275 0.05 5.85 17.25
N ALA A 276 0.09 5.15 16.12
CA ALA A 276 -1.04 4.35 15.67
C ALA A 276 -1.29 3.18 16.62
N MET A 277 -2.55 3.00 17.00
CA MET A 277 -2.91 1.97 17.96
C MET A 277 -2.93 0.58 17.30
N PHE A 278 -2.10 -0.32 17.81
CA PHE A 278 -1.99 -1.68 17.27
C PHE A 278 -2.47 -2.73 18.28
N ASN A 279 -3.63 -3.33 18.02
CA ASN A 279 -4.12 -4.51 18.76
C ASN A 279 -3.69 -5.81 18.05
N PRO A 280 -2.74 -6.59 18.61
CA PRO A 280 -2.29 -7.86 18.04
C PRO A 280 -3.40 -8.92 17.98
N LYS A 281 -4.32 -8.95 18.97
CA LYS A 281 -5.42 -9.91 19.01
C LYS A 281 -6.37 -9.68 17.84
N ALA A 282 -6.80 -8.43 17.60
CA ALA A 282 -7.64 -8.09 16.46
C ALA A 282 -6.96 -8.44 15.13
N PHE A 283 -5.68 -8.08 15.00
CA PHE A 283 -4.88 -8.37 13.82
C PHE A 283 -4.74 -9.87 13.54
N ILE A 284 -4.39 -10.67 14.54
CA ILE A 284 -4.29 -12.14 14.40
C ILE A 284 -5.65 -12.74 14.05
N LYS A 285 -6.72 -12.28 14.69
CA LYS A 285 -8.08 -12.78 14.41
C LYS A 285 -8.50 -12.55 12.97
N VAL A 286 -8.14 -11.41 12.36
CA VAL A 286 -8.42 -11.21 10.93
C VAL A 286 -7.52 -12.07 10.02
N LEU A 287 -6.24 -12.28 10.38
CA LEU A 287 -5.35 -13.19 9.66
C LEU A 287 -5.83 -14.63 9.70
N CYS A 288 -6.54 -15.01 10.77
CA CYS A 288 -7.11 -16.35 10.92
C CYS A 288 -8.11 -16.72 9.80
N ALA A 289 -8.67 -15.74 9.08
CA ALA A 289 -9.49 -15.97 7.89
C ALA A 289 -8.68 -16.54 6.70
N HIS A 290 -7.35 -16.38 6.72
CA HIS A 290 -6.42 -16.71 5.62
C HIS A 290 -5.38 -17.77 6.00
N LYS A 291 -5.57 -18.53 7.09
CA LYS A 291 -4.63 -19.57 7.57
C LYS A 291 -4.18 -20.58 6.51
N LYS A 292 -5.06 -20.90 5.57
CA LYS A 292 -4.83 -21.89 4.52
C LYS A 292 -4.12 -21.32 3.29
N THR A 293 -3.97 -20.00 3.21
CA THR A 293 -3.52 -19.30 2.00
C THR A 293 -2.34 -18.38 2.24
N LEU A 294 -2.15 -17.87 3.47
CA LEU A 294 -1.05 -16.98 3.82
C LEU A 294 0.29 -17.74 3.76
N GLU A 295 1.16 -17.32 2.85
CA GLU A 295 2.48 -17.89 2.60
C GLU A 295 3.61 -17.06 3.24
N ILE A 296 3.44 -15.75 3.34
CA ILE A 296 4.42 -14.81 3.89
C ILE A 296 3.73 -13.86 4.86
N LEU A 297 4.26 -13.78 6.08
CA LEU A 297 3.88 -12.80 7.10
C LEU A 297 5.12 -12.09 7.61
N ASP A 298 5.21 -10.78 7.38
CA ASP A 298 6.26 -9.92 7.92
C ASP A 298 5.60 -8.74 8.64
N VAL A 299 5.73 -8.68 9.97
CA VAL A 299 5.19 -7.57 10.75
C VAL A 299 6.26 -7.06 11.70
N ASP A 300 6.60 -5.78 11.55
CA ASP A 300 7.56 -5.06 12.37
C ASP A 300 6.85 -3.84 12.98
N ALA A 301 6.11 -4.08 14.05
CA ALA A 301 5.32 -3.08 14.78
C ALA A 301 5.42 -3.23 16.31
N GLU A 302 6.23 -4.19 16.80
CA GLU A 302 6.24 -4.59 18.21
C GLU A 302 6.65 -3.47 19.16
N ASN A 303 7.54 -2.59 18.72
CA ASN A 303 8.07 -1.52 19.56
C ASN A 303 6.98 -0.54 20.06
N GLU A 304 5.87 -0.42 19.33
CA GLU A 304 4.75 0.46 19.69
C GLU A 304 3.60 -0.28 20.39
N ILE A 305 3.77 -1.58 20.67
CA ILE A 305 2.77 -2.40 21.38
C ILE A 305 3.16 -2.47 22.87
N TYR A 306 2.96 -1.37 23.59
CA TYR A 306 3.27 -1.26 25.03
C TYR A 306 2.55 -2.32 25.89
N ILE A 307 1.42 -2.85 25.42
CA ILE A 307 0.65 -3.89 26.13
C ILE A 307 1.49 -5.16 26.34
N PHE A 308 2.50 -5.45 25.48
CA PHE A 308 3.41 -6.57 25.71
C PHE A 308 4.34 -6.39 26.92
N GLU A 309 4.49 -5.18 27.45
CA GLU A 309 5.26 -4.92 28.68
C GLU A 309 4.50 -5.33 29.95
N VAL A 310 3.18 -5.52 29.86
CA VAL A 310 2.34 -5.97 30.98
C VAL A 310 2.68 -7.42 31.31
N ALA A 311 3.30 -7.64 32.48
CA ALA A 311 3.82 -8.96 32.88
C ALA A 311 2.71 -9.98 33.17
N ASP A 312 1.57 -9.53 33.72
CA ASP A 312 0.45 -10.41 34.01
C ASP A 312 -0.34 -10.74 32.73
N GLU A 313 -0.46 -12.03 32.41
CA GLU A 313 -1.10 -12.48 31.18
C GLU A 313 -2.62 -12.23 31.16
N GLU A 314 -3.30 -12.27 32.31
CA GLU A 314 -4.74 -12.01 32.42
C GLU A 314 -5.01 -10.52 32.17
N GLU A 315 -4.25 -9.64 32.85
CA GLU A 315 -4.32 -8.19 32.63
C GLU A 315 -3.99 -7.82 31.17
N ARG A 316 -2.99 -8.48 30.59
CA ARG A 316 -2.62 -8.27 29.19
C ARG A 316 -3.76 -8.65 28.23
N ASP A 317 -4.38 -9.81 28.43
CA ASP A 317 -5.51 -10.23 27.58
C ASP A 317 -6.72 -9.30 27.75
N ASP A 318 -7.00 -8.85 28.99
CA ASP A 318 -8.03 -7.87 29.27
C ASP A 318 -7.80 -6.56 28.53
N GLN A 319 -6.56 -6.04 28.49
CA GLN A 319 -6.24 -4.84 27.72
C GLN A 319 -6.44 -5.04 26.21
N PHE A 320 -6.03 -6.18 25.65
CA PHE A 320 -6.32 -6.52 24.25
C PHE A 320 -7.82 -6.72 23.96
N ASN A 321 -8.61 -7.05 24.98
CA ASN A 321 -10.07 -7.10 24.87
C ASN A 321 -10.72 -5.72 25.06
N GLN A 322 -10.07 -4.73 25.66
CA GLN A 322 -10.67 -3.41 25.88
C GLN A 322 -10.44 -2.44 24.71
N TYR A 323 -9.26 -2.51 24.09
CA TYR A 323 -8.80 -1.53 23.12
C TYR A 323 -8.67 -2.18 21.74
N GLY A 324 -9.32 -1.65 20.69
CA GLY A 324 -9.22 -2.20 19.33
C GLY A 324 -10.01 -3.48 19.17
N SER A 325 -11.20 -3.53 19.78
CA SER A 325 -11.97 -4.76 19.96
C SER A 325 -13.50 -4.50 19.84
N PRO A 326 -14.33 -5.56 19.82
CA PRO A 326 -15.78 -5.42 19.88
C PRO A 326 -16.32 -4.79 21.17
N PHE A 327 -15.49 -4.74 22.23
CA PHE A 327 -15.86 -4.30 23.57
C PHE A 327 -15.39 -2.87 23.86
N GLU A 328 -14.64 -2.27 22.95
CA GLU A 328 -14.18 -0.89 23.07
C GLU A 328 -15.37 0.08 23.16
N SER A 329 -15.30 1.00 24.12
CA SER A 329 -16.32 2.03 24.30
C SER A 329 -16.10 3.18 23.32
N GLY A 330 -17.18 3.66 22.68
CA GLY A 330 -17.14 4.86 21.85
C GLY A 330 -16.84 4.62 20.37
N ILE A 331 -16.67 3.37 19.95
CA ILE A 331 -16.57 3.01 18.53
C ILE A 331 -17.94 3.08 17.83
N SER A 332 -17.93 3.27 16.51
CA SER A 332 -19.16 3.25 15.70
C SER A 332 -19.84 1.88 15.68
N ASP A 333 -21.13 1.86 15.38
CA ASP A 333 -21.90 0.61 15.22
C ASP A 333 -21.33 -0.27 14.09
N GLU A 334 -20.88 0.34 12.99
CA GLU A 334 -20.24 -0.32 11.86
C GLU A 334 -18.92 -0.99 12.28
N THR A 335 -18.07 -0.25 12.98
CA THR A 335 -16.79 -0.76 13.53
C THR A 335 -17.04 -1.90 14.52
N CYS A 336 -18.01 -1.75 15.42
CA CYS A 336 -18.37 -2.79 16.37
C CYS A 336 -18.85 -4.07 15.66
N LYS A 337 -19.71 -3.95 14.62
CA LYS A 337 -20.16 -5.10 13.81
C LYS A 337 -19.01 -5.77 13.08
N PHE A 338 -18.08 -4.99 12.51
CA PHE A 338 -16.89 -5.52 11.88
C PHE A 338 -16.05 -6.32 12.88
N TYR A 339 -15.73 -5.72 14.04
CA TYR A 339 -14.97 -6.41 15.07
C TYR A 339 -15.65 -7.70 15.53
N LYS A 340 -16.95 -7.68 15.80
CA LYS A 340 -17.72 -8.90 16.15
C LYS A 340 -17.59 -9.99 15.09
N SER A 341 -17.55 -9.62 13.81
CA SER A 341 -17.41 -10.57 12.70
C SER A 341 -16.05 -11.26 12.73
N ILE A 342 -14.97 -10.50 12.88
CA ILE A 342 -13.62 -11.07 12.97
C ILE A 342 -13.37 -11.75 14.32
N TRP A 343 -14.09 -11.36 15.39
CA TRP A 343 -13.86 -11.91 16.74
C TRP A 343 -14.21 -13.40 16.87
N THR A 344 -15.03 -13.90 15.95
CA THR A 344 -15.40 -15.32 15.86
C THR A 344 -14.24 -16.22 15.43
N TYR A 345 -13.20 -15.65 14.81
CA TYR A 345 -12.02 -16.40 14.41
C TYR A 345 -11.07 -16.59 15.59
N ASN A 346 -10.57 -17.80 15.75
CA ASN A 346 -9.58 -18.18 16.75
C ASN A 346 -8.47 -18.93 16.04
N GLY A 347 -7.25 -18.88 16.55
CA GLY A 347 -6.14 -19.59 15.92
C GLY A 347 -4.80 -19.36 16.57
N SER A 348 -3.88 -20.26 16.26
CA SER A 348 -2.48 -20.25 16.67
C SER A 348 -1.56 -20.37 15.45
N LEU A 349 -0.27 -20.08 15.64
CA LEU A 349 0.74 -20.10 14.59
C LEU A 349 0.75 -21.42 13.79
N LYS A 350 0.67 -22.57 14.46
CA LYS A 350 0.71 -23.91 13.82
C LYS A 350 -0.38 -24.15 12.78
N GLU A 351 -1.49 -23.41 12.88
CA GLU A 351 -2.64 -23.58 11.99
C GLU A 351 -2.47 -22.86 10.65
N PHE A 352 -1.43 -22.02 10.50
CA PHE A 352 -1.09 -21.35 9.24
C PHE A 352 -0.35 -22.31 8.31
N VAL A 353 -1.06 -23.32 7.80
CA VAL A 353 -0.50 -24.46 7.06
C VAL A 353 0.20 -24.11 5.76
N ALA A 354 -0.07 -22.94 5.17
CA ALA A 354 0.57 -22.46 3.95
C ALA A 354 1.81 -21.59 4.22
N LEU A 355 2.07 -21.22 5.47
CA LEU A 355 3.08 -20.23 5.85
C LEU A 355 4.49 -20.80 5.65
N LYS A 356 5.28 -20.12 4.83
CA LYS A 356 6.66 -20.47 4.48
C LYS A 356 7.67 -19.50 5.06
N ARG A 357 7.29 -18.22 5.20
CA ARG A 357 8.17 -17.17 5.72
C ARG A 357 7.47 -16.37 6.81
N LEU A 358 8.11 -16.27 7.96
CA LEU A 358 7.63 -15.53 9.10
C LEU A 358 8.72 -14.57 9.61
N SER A 359 8.38 -13.30 9.75
CA SER A 359 9.23 -12.31 10.42
C SER A 359 8.40 -11.51 11.41
N LEU A 360 8.69 -11.60 12.70
CA LEU A 360 7.95 -10.93 13.77
C LEU A 360 8.88 -10.49 14.89
N GLY A 361 8.43 -9.51 15.69
CA GLY A 361 9.01 -9.27 17.01
C GLY A 361 8.81 -10.46 17.95
N ILE A 362 9.68 -10.61 18.94
CA ILE A 362 9.69 -11.76 19.86
C ILE A 362 8.40 -11.91 20.66
N ASN A 363 7.85 -10.84 21.22
CA ASN A 363 6.64 -10.92 22.03
C ASN A 363 5.41 -11.26 21.17
N PHE A 364 5.33 -10.68 19.97
CA PHE A 364 4.28 -10.96 19.00
C PHE A 364 4.37 -12.41 18.51
N LEU A 365 5.57 -12.90 18.19
CA LEU A 365 5.79 -14.29 17.79
C LEU A 365 5.25 -15.26 18.85
N LEU A 366 5.62 -15.06 20.11
CA LEU A 366 5.18 -15.91 21.22
C LEU A 366 3.66 -15.80 21.44
N TYR A 367 3.10 -14.60 21.32
CA TYR A 367 1.65 -14.38 21.44
C TYR A 367 0.87 -15.11 20.33
N LEU A 368 1.32 -15.03 19.08
CA LEU A 368 0.73 -15.75 17.95
C LEU A 368 0.91 -17.27 18.06
N ALA A 369 2.06 -17.73 18.56
CA ALA A 369 2.32 -19.14 18.81
C ALA A 369 1.35 -19.72 19.84
N ALA A 370 1.15 -19.00 20.95
CA ALA A 370 0.19 -19.39 21.98
C ALA A 370 -1.27 -19.29 21.52
N GLY A 371 -1.54 -18.45 20.53
CA GLY A 371 -2.83 -18.33 19.86
C GLY A 371 -3.79 -17.34 20.50
N VAL A 372 -4.90 -17.09 19.80
CA VAL A 372 -5.95 -16.14 20.21
C VAL A 372 -7.30 -16.85 20.28
N SER A 373 -8.03 -16.61 21.38
CA SER A 373 -9.41 -17.05 21.60
C SER A 373 -10.35 -15.84 21.73
N GLY A 374 -11.66 -16.07 21.55
CA GLY A 374 -12.72 -15.08 21.81
C GLY A 374 -13.38 -15.23 23.18
N GLU A 375 -12.98 -16.26 23.94
CA GLU A 375 -13.46 -16.58 25.28
C GLU A 375 -12.67 -15.81 26.35
N PRO A 376 -13.14 -15.75 27.61
CA PRO A 376 -12.39 -15.18 28.73
C PRO A 376 -10.99 -15.80 28.85
N TYR A 377 -10.06 -15.04 29.41
CA TYR A 377 -8.70 -15.52 29.61
C TYR A 377 -8.69 -16.83 30.43
N GLU A 378 -8.12 -17.86 29.83
CA GLU A 378 -7.78 -19.10 30.52
C GLU A 378 -6.27 -19.20 30.60
N LYS A 379 -5.75 -19.43 31.81
CA LYS A 379 -4.32 -19.58 32.03
C LYS A 379 -3.77 -20.69 31.14
N ARG A 380 -2.81 -20.32 30.28
CA ARG A 380 -2.26 -21.23 29.28
C ARG A 380 -1.30 -22.22 29.93
N GLU A 381 -1.24 -23.44 29.38
CA GLU A 381 -0.15 -24.37 29.67
C GLU A 381 1.18 -23.76 29.17
N LYS A 382 2.32 -24.24 29.70
CA LYS A 382 3.64 -23.73 29.29
C LYS A 382 3.78 -23.85 27.78
N LEU A 383 3.93 -22.69 27.11
CA LEU A 383 4.10 -22.61 25.67
C LEU A 383 5.41 -23.33 25.26
N ASP A 384 5.34 -24.17 24.23
CA ASP A 384 6.51 -24.64 23.50
C ASP A 384 6.42 -24.11 22.07
N LEU A 385 7.29 -23.16 21.73
CA LEU A 385 7.32 -22.54 20.40
C LEU A 385 7.56 -23.56 19.30
N VAL A 386 8.40 -24.58 19.53
CA VAL A 386 8.76 -25.59 18.53
C VAL A 386 7.54 -26.38 18.09
N ASP A 387 6.71 -26.80 19.05
CA ASP A 387 5.45 -27.51 18.79
C ASP A 387 4.37 -26.62 18.15
N CYS A 388 4.55 -25.29 18.20
CA CYS A 388 3.63 -24.32 17.63
C CYS A 388 4.03 -23.83 16.23
N LEU A 389 5.18 -24.26 15.68
CA LEU A 389 5.58 -23.86 14.34
C LEU A 389 4.74 -24.54 13.24
N PRO A 390 4.44 -23.86 12.13
CA PRO A 390 3.84 -24.51 10.96
C PRO A 390 4.82 -25.51 10.36
N VAL A 391 4.31 -26.69 9.97
CA VAL A 391 5.13 -27.78 9.42
C VAL A 391 5.90 -27.39 8.16
N GLY A 392 5.34 -26.48 7.34
CA GLY A 392 5.92 -26.01 6.09
C GLY A 392 6.80 -24.76 6.22
N LEU A 393 7.12 -24.30 7.43
CA LEU A 393 7.87 -23.06 7.63
C LEU A 393 9.33 -23.24 7.18
N GLU A 394 9.77 -22.39 6.24
CA GLU A 394 11.10 -22.45 5.63
C GLU A 394 12.03 -21.33 6.14
N TYR A 395 11.48 -20.21 6.57
CA TYR A 395 12.22 -19.03 7.03
C TYR A 395 11.57 -18.44 8.29
N LEU A 396 12.38 -18.18 9.31
CA LEU A 396 11.96 -17.48 10.53
C LEU A 396 12.93 -16.36 10.86
N CYS A 397 12.42 -15.14 11.07
CA CYS A 397 13.16 -14.01 11.58
C CYS A 397 12.52 -13.50 12.87
N VAL A 398 13.31 -13.37 13.92
CA VAL A 398 12.88 -12.87 15.24
C VAL A 398 13.50 -11.50 15.47
N ARG A 399 12.69 -10.45 15.62
CA ARG A 399 13.15 -9.09 15.91
C ARG A 399 13.04 -8.78 17.40
N GLY A 400 13.90 -7.89 17.90
CA GLY A 400 13.90 -7.43 19.29
C GLY A 400 14.36 -8.46 20.32
N TYR A 401 14.80 -9.66 19.91
CA TYR A 401 15.32 -10.66 20.85
C TYR A 401 16.79 -10.38 21.17
N GLN A 402 17.11 -10.26 22.47
CA GLN A 402 18.48 -10.16 22.96
C GLN A 402 18.70 -11.15 24.10
N LYS A 403 19.66 -12.08 23.90
CA LYS A 403 19.97 -13.14 24.86
C LYS A 403 20.35 -12.58 26.24
N GLY A 404 19.78 -13.17 27.29
CA GLY A 404 20.03 -12.82 28.69
C GLY A 404 19.12 -11.71 29.24
N GLN A 405 18.22 -11.12 28.43
CA GLN A 405 17.27 -10.12 28.93
C GLN A 405 16.03 -10.73 29.59
N LYS A 406 15.52 -11.85 29.06
CA LYS A 406 14.35 -12.57 29.57
C LYS A 406 14.59 -14.07 29.48
N GLU A 407 14.68 -14.73 30.64
CA GLU A 407 14.96 -16.17 30.75
C GLU A 407 13.95 -17.02 29.96
N GLU A 408 12.66 -16.66 30.02
CA GLU A 408 11.61 -17.35 29.26
C GLU A 408 11.81 -17.27 27.75
N HIS A 409 12.25 -16.11 27.24
CA HIS A 409 12.55 -15.97 25.80
C HIS A 409 13.78 -16.80 25.42
N ASP A 410 14.81 -16.80 26.28
CA ASP A 410 16.03 -17.59 26.07
C ASP A 410 15.74 -19.09 26.01
N GLU A 411 14.88 -19.61 26.91
CA GLU A 411 14.44 -21.00 26.88
C GLU A 411 13.79 -21.36 25.53
N GLN A 412 12.88 -20.51 25.04
CA GLN A 412 12.19 -20.73 23.76
C GLN A 412 13.15 -20.67 22.56
N MET A 413 14.06 -19.68 22.54
CA MET A 413 15.01 -19.51 21.45
C MET A 413 16.09 -20.61 21.43
N ASP A 414 16.56 -21.06 22.59
CA ASP A 414 17.54 -22.15 22.69
C ASP A 414 16.90 -23.50 22.25
N ALA A 415 15.63 -23.73 22.60
CA ALA A 415 14.85 -24.88 22.12
C ALA A 415 14.67 -24.84 20.60
N LEU A 416 14.28 -23.68 20.06
CA LEU A 416 14.13 -23.44 18.62
C LEU A 416 15.43 -23.70 17.85
N MET A 417 16.56 -23.20 18.35
CA MET A 417 17.87 -23.41 17.71
C MET A 417 18.33 -24.86 17.78
N THR A 418 18.01 -25.57 18.86
CA THR A 418 18.26 -27.01 18.98
C THR A 418 17.42 -27.79 17.95
N PHE A 419 16.14 -27.45 17.82
CA PHE A 419 15.24 -28.04 16.83
C PHE A 419 15.72 -27.79 15.39
N TYR A 420 16.10 -26.55 15.08
CA TYR A 420 16.67 -26.18 13.77
C TYR A 420 17.94 -26.98 13.45
N LYS A 421 18.92 -27.01 14.37
CA LYS A 421 20.21 -27.72 14.18
C LYS A 421 20.05 -29.24 14.09
N SER A 422 18.98 -29.81 14.65
CA SER A 422 18.70 -31.25 14.57
C SER A 422 18.32 -31.71 13.15
N GLY A 423 17.90 -30.78 12.27
CA GLY A 423 17.39 -31.11 10.94
C GLY A 423 15.99 -31.73 10.93
N ALA A 424 15.28 -31.74 12.07
CA ALA A 424 13.91 -32.25 12.19
C ALA A 424 12.85 -31.29 11.61
N SER A 425 13.23 -30.04 11.33
CA SER A 425 12.35 -28.99 10.80
C SER A 425 12.51 -28.78 9.29
N GLN A 426 11.56 -28.11 8.64
CA GLN A 426 11.72 -27.62 7.25
C GLN A 426 12.40 -26.25 7.18
N LEU A 427 12.77 -25.66 8.33
CA LEU A 427 13.45 -24.37 8.37
C LEU A 427 14.81 -24.48 7.68
N LYS A 428 15.02 -23.59 6.73
CA LYS A 428 16.27 -23.44 5.97
C LYS A 428 17.11 -22.28 6.49
N GLU A 429 16.46 -21.30 7.10
CA GLU A 429 17.09 -20.08 7.58
C GLU A 429 16.35 -19.57 8.82
N VAL A 430 17.13 -19.27 9.86
CA VAL A 430 16.67 -18.62 11.09
C VAL A 430 17.55 -17.40 11.33
N LYS A 431 16.92 -16.25 11.60
CA LYS A 431 17.57 -14.96 11.84
C LYS A 431 17.09 -14.32 13.14
N GLY A 432 17.96 -13.51 13.73
CA GLY A 432 17.64 -12.69 14.89
C GLY A 432 17.74 -13.42 16.23
N ILE A 433 18.44 -14.56 16.27
CA ILE A 433 18.69 -15.34 17.51
C ILE A 433 20.16 -15.25 17.90
N ASP A 434 21.06 -15.59 16.97
CA ASP A 434 22.51 -15.49 17.20
C ASP A 434 23.01 -14.03 17.01
N GLU A 435 22.29 -13.26 16.20
CA GLU A 435 22.49 -11.85 15.94
C GLU A 435 21.30 -11.01 16.45
N PHE A 436 21.57 -9.81 16.96
CA PHE A 436 20.51 -8.88 17.33
C PHE A 436 19.97 -8.16 16.09
N ILE A 437 18.66 -8.26 15.86
CA ILE A 437 17.93 -7.46 14.87
C ILE A 437 16.96 -6.57 15.65
N PRO A 438 17.12 -5.24 15.64
CA PRO A 438 16.21 -4.34 16.33
C PRO A 438 14.81 -4.38 15.70
N ASN A 439 13.79 -4.05 16.49
CA ASN A 439 12.47 -3.73 15.96
C ASN A 439 12.54 -2.37 15.24
N ALA A 440 11.66 -2.15 14.28
CA ALA A 440 11.44 -0.81 13.74
C ALA A 440 10.92 0.13 14.83
N GLU A 441 11.31 1.40 14.76
CA GLU A 441 10.90 2.43 15.73
C GLU A 441 10.45 3.70 14.99
N VAL A 442 9.47 4.38 15.57
CA VAL A 442 9.04 5.71 15.11
C VAL A 442 10.10 6.74 15.48
N VAL A 443 10.38 7.68 14.56
CA VAL A 443 11.31 8.77 14.83
C VAL A 443 10.64 9.76 15.79
N LYS A 444 11.13 9.84 17.03
CA LYS A 444 10.54 10.68 18.09
C LYS A 444 10.96 12.14 17.98
N ASP A 445 12.19 12.40 17.57
CA ASP A 445 12.76 13.74 17.44
C ASP A 445 13.36 13.93 16.04
N PRO A 446 12.51 14.15 15.02
CA PRO A 446 12.97 14.22 13.64
C PRO A 446 13.84 15.45 13.34
N ASP A 447 13.93 16.41 14.27
CA ASP A 447 14.85 17.55 14.18
C ASP A 447 16.29 17.18 14.55
N ASN A 448 16.46 16.27 15.50
CA ASN A 448 17.78 15.84 15.99
C ASN A 448 18.21 14.47 15.43
N ASP A 449 17.26 13.67 14.94
CA ASP A 449 17.48 12.31 14.44
C ASP A 449 17.18 12.17 12.93
N ASP A 450 17.60 13.15 12.14
CA ASP A 450 17.40 13.19 10.68
C ASP A 450 17.93 11.94 9.94
N HIS A 451 19.03 11.37 10.42
CA HIS A 451 19.65 10.15 9.91
C HIS A 451 18.78 8.88 10.06
N LEU A 452 17.71 8.93 10.86
CA LEU A 452 16.72 7.85 11.00
C LEU A 452 15.53 8.00 10.06
N LEU A 453 15.44 9.13 9.34
CA LEU A 453 14.34 9.41 8.43
C LEU A 453 14.49 8.62 7.13
N TRP A 454 13.54 7.73 6.88
CA TRP A 454 13.43 6.97 5.65
C TRP A 454 12.88 7.84 4.52
N SER A 455 13.48 7.80 3.34
CA SER A 455 13.02 8.59 2.20
C SER A 455 12.66 7.75 0.99
N LEU A 456 11.74 8.27 0.17
CA LEU A 456 11.38 7.72 -1.13
C LEU A 456 12.58 7.61 -2.11
N GLU A 457 13.69 8.29 -1.84
CA GLU A 457 14.93 8.18 -2.62
C GLU A 457 15.55 6.78 -2.54
N GLU A 458 15.38 6.08 -1.43
CA GLU A 458 15.90 4.72 -1.24
C GLU A 458 15.31 3.71 -2.24
N ILE A 459 14.11 3.99 -2.75
CA ILE A 459 13.43 3.19 -3.77
C ILE A 459 13.35 3.89 -5.13
N GLY A 460 14.09 4.99 -5.30
CA GLY A 460 14.33 5.64 -6.60
C GLY A 460 13.32 6.71 -7.01
N TYR A 461 12.61 7.31 -6.06
CA TYR A 461 11.79 8.50 -6.28
C TYR A 461 12.48 9.74 -5.68
N GLU A 462 12.25 10.93 -6.25
CA GLU A 462 12.80 12.17 -5.69
C GLU A 462 12.15 12.45 -4.33
N SER A 463 12.93 12.93 -3.35
CA SER A 463 12.39 13.34 -2.05
C SER A 463 11.38 14.48 -2.20
N ASP A 464 10.51 14.63 -1.19
CA ASP A 464 9.76 15.87 -0.97
C ASP A 464 10.71 17.03 -0.66
#